data_AF-A0A7J6FL24-F1
#
_entry.id   AF-A0A7J6FL24-F1
#
_cell.length_a   1.000
_cell.length_b   1.000
_cell.length_c   1.000
_cell.angle_alpha   90.00
_cell.angle_beta   90.00
_cell.angle_gamma   90.00
#
_symmetry.space_group_name_H-M   'P 1'
#
loop_
_entity.id
_entity.type
_entity.pdbx_description
1 polymer ?
#
loop_
_entity_poly.entity_id
_entity_poly.type
_entity_poly.pdbx_seq_one_letter_code
_entity_poly.pdbx_strand_id
1 'polypeptide(L)'
;MKLFARRRRHNLSLPTRDDNRPMDTQEQEELVRLFEGDQAKQSRLWRSVFAAILFCFAGFLVSSPWEQRYYAYFMEDVESWMIISAGWVAVLACSLAIVGLLTGSKYRRRWMWCSFFASIILAVFWLYYMLRLPRFRWDIIWLPFGTLSGAGLSLYVDHLLNESAEEVRKLRGYMYSYKAR
;
A
#
# COMPACT_ATOMS: atom_id res chain seq x y z
N MET A 1 1.94 -14.35 -2.28
CA MET A 1 3.25 -14.12 -2.93
C MET A 1 4.07 -15.40 -3.13
N LYS A 2 4.15 -16.32 -2.16
CA LYS A 2 4.85 -17.62 -2.31
C LYS A 2 4.22 -18.57 -3.36
N LEU A 3 2.92 -18.48 -3.63
CA LEU A 3 2.22 -19.34 -4.60
C LEU A 3 2.55 -19.02 -6.08
N PHE A 4 2.77 -17.75 -6.43
CA PHE A 4 3.18 -17.37 -7.79
C PHE A 4 4.65 -17.70 -8.07
N ALA A 5 5.51 -17.66 -7.04
CA ALA A 5 6.88 -18.18 -7.12
C ALA A 5 6.91 -19.71 -7.30
N ARG A 6 5.95 -20.43 -6.70
CA ARG A 6 5.86 -21.90 -6.81
C ARG A 6 5.42 -22.37 -8.20
N ARG A 7 4.54 -21.61 -8.89
CA ARG A 7 4.05 -21.97 -10.23
C ARG A 7 5.12 -21.82 -11.33
N ARG A 8 6.09 -20.91 -11.16
CA ARG A 8 7.16 -20.70 -12.15
C ARG A 8 8.31 -21.70 -12.02
N ARG A 9 8.47 -22.35 -10.86
CA ARG A 9 9.38 -23.50 -10.68
C ARG A 9 8.98 -24.74 -11.48
N HIS A 10 7.75 -24.81 -12.03
CA HIS A 10 7.37 -25.93 -12.89
C HIS A 10 7.85 -25.78 -14.34
N ASN A 11 8.21 -24.55 -14.77
CA ASN A 11 8.83 -24.29 -16.07
C ASN A 11 10.35 -24.05 -15.98
N LEU A 12 10.90 -23.93 -14.76
CA LEU A 12 12.32 -24.13 -14.51
C LEU A 12 12.49 -25.61 -14.18
N SER A 13 12.92 -26.40 -15.16
CA SER A 13 13.39 -27.76 -14.95
C SER A 13 14.31 -27.82 -13.72
N LEU A 14 14.16 -28.87 -12.90
CA LEU A 14 15.09 -29.18 -11.82
C LEU A 14 16.52 -29.22 -12.38
N PRO A 15 17.52 -28.73 -11.63
CA PRO A 15 18.87 -28.66 -12.14
C PRO A 15 19.36 -30.07 -12.48
N THR A 16 19.55 -30.31 -13.77
CA THR A 16 20.15 -31.53 -14.29
C THR A 16 21.66 -31.47 -14.08
N ARG A 17 22.34 -32.61 -14.07
CA ARG A 17 23.78 -32.75 -13.77
C ARG A 17 24.72 -31.85 -14.62
N ASP A 18 24.22 -31.25 -15.69
CA ASP A 18 24.90 -30.24 -16.53
C ASP A 18 24.82 -28.78 -16.01
N ASP A 19 24.02 -28.49 -14.97
CA ASP A 19 23.85 -27.15 -14.35
C ASP A 19 25.05 -26.69 -13.50
N ASN A 20 26.09 -27.52 -13.40
CA ASN A 20 27.35 -27.14 -12.75
C ASN A 20 28.23 -26.24 -13.62
N ARG A 21 27.79 -25.92 -14.85
CA ARG A 21 28.47 -24.94 -15.70
C ARG A 21 28.12 -23.52 -15.22
N PRO A 22 29.11 -22.63 -15.04
CA PRO A 22 28.80 -21.23 -14.73
C PRO A 22 27.85 -20.68 -15.80
N MET A 23 26.77 -20.06 -15.36
CA MET A 23 25.71 -19.50 -16.20
C MET A 23 26.31 -18.54 -17.23
N ASP A 24 25.87 -18.63 -18.48
CA ASP A 24 26.44 -17.82 -19.54
C ASP A 24 26.09 -16.33 -19.34
N THR A 25 26.99 -15.45 -19.79
CA THR A 25 26.82 -14.00 -19.64
C THR A 25 25.57 -13.48 -20.34
N GLN A 26 25.17 -14.10 -21.47
CA GLN A 26 23.94 -13.75 -22.17
C GLN A 26 22.70 -14.19 -21.38
N GLU A 27 22.70 -15.41 -20.85
CA GLU A 27 21.62 -15.93 -20.00
C GLU A 27 21.41 -15.08 -18.74
N GLN A 28 22.50 -14.61 -18.13
CA GLN A 28 22.46 -13.73 -16.97
C GLN A 28 21.86 -12.35 -17.31
N GLU A 29 22.22 -11.76 -18.45
CA GLU A 29 21.66 -10.48 -18.91
C GLU A 29 20.16 -10.59 -19.24
N GLU A 30 19.74 -11.71 -19.85
CA GLU A 30 18.33 -12.01 -20.14
C GLU A 30 17.51 -12.19 -18.86
N LEU A 31 18.04 -12.92 -17.87
CA LEU A 31 17.43 -13.08 -16.54
C LEU A 31 17.25 -11.75 -15.82
N VAL A 32 18.26 -10.87 -15.83
CA VAL A 32 18.17 -9.54 -15.22
C VAL A 32 17.11 -8.68 -15.91
N ARG A 33 17.07 -8.68 -17.25
CA ARG A 33 16.03 -7.95 -18.01
C ARG A 33 14.63 -8.49 -17.74
N LEU A 34 14.48 -9.80 -17.62
CA LEU A 34 13.23 -10.44 -17.25
C LEU A 34 12.78 -10.00 -15.85
N PHE A 35 13.68 -10.00 -14.86
CA PHE A 35 13.36 -9.55 -13.51
C PHE A 35 12.97 -8.07 -13.47
N GLU A 36 13.67 -7.20 -14.17
CA GLU A 36 13.29 -5.78 -14.28
C GLU A 36 11.90 -5.60 -14.88
N GLY A 37 11.61 -6.30 -15.98
CA GLY A 37 10.31 -6.23 -16.65
C GLY A 37 9.16 -6.75 -15.79
N ASP A 38 9.37 -7.88 -15.10
CA ASP A 38 8.38 -8.48 -14.22
C ASP A 38 8.13 -7.64 -12.98
N GLN A 39 9.19 -7.10 -12.38
CA GLN A 39 9.09 -6.27 -11.19
C GLN A 39 8.35 -4.97 -11.50
N ALA A 40 8.60 -4.34 -12.65
CA ALA A 40 7.87 -3.15 -13.09
C ALA A 40 6.37 -3.43 -13.28
N LYS A 41 6.02 -4.58 -13.86
CA LYS A 41 4.62 -5.03 -14.02
C LYS A 41 3.97 -5.34 -12.67
N GLN A 42 4.64 -6.09 -11.81
CA GLN A 42 4.12 -6.44 -10.48
C GLN A 42 3.93 -5.19 -9.62
N SER A 43 4.88 -4.25 -9.65
CA SER A 43 4.77 -2.98 -8.93
C SER A 43 3.54 -2.19 -9.34
N ARG A 44 3.26 -2.07 -10.65
CA ARG A 44 2.06 -1.40 -11.15
C ARG A 44 0.78 -2.13 -10.77
N LEU A 45 0.77 -3.47 -10.87
CA LEU A 45 -0.41 -4.27 -10.53
C LEU A 45 -0.76 -4.13 -9.05
N TRP A 46 0.21 -4.28 -8.15
CA TRP A 46 -0.04 -4.14 -6.72
C TRP A 46 -0.48 -2.72 -6.34
N ARG A 47 0.17 -1.68 -6.87
CA ARG A 47 -0.27 -0.29 -6.65
C ARG A 47 -1.71 -0.06 -7.10
N SER A 48 -2.11 -0.64 -8.23
CA SER A 48 -3.49 -0.54 -8.75
C SER A 48 -4.49 -1.27 -7.85
N VAL A 49 -4.17 -2.51 -7.41
CA VAL A 49 -5.03 -3.29 -6.51
C VAL A 49 -5.25 -2.56 -5.18
N PHE A 50 -4.20 -2.03 -4.57
CA PHE A 50 -4.34 -1.28 -3.31
C PHE A 50 -5.08 0.05 -3.49
N ALA A 51 -4.85 0.75 -4.61
CA ALA A 51 -5.62 1.95 -4.94
C ALA A 51 -7.12 1.63 -5.13
N ALA A 52 -7.45 0.51 -5.78
CA ALA A 52 -8.84 0.07 -5.94
C ALA A 52 -9.49 -0.30 -4.59
N ILE A 53 -8.77 -1.00 -3.70
CA ILE A 53 -9.25 -1.31 -2.35
C ILE A 53 -9.54 -0.03 -1.56
N LEU A 54 -8.63 0.95 -1.59
CA LEU A 54 -8.84 2.25 -0.94
C LEU A 54 -10.00 3.04 -1.55
N PHE A 55 -10.16 2.97 -2.87
CA PHE A 55 -11.28 3.61 -3.55
C PHE A 55 -12.62 2.99 -3.13
N CYS A 56 -12.70 1.65 -3.07
CA CYS A 56 -13.88 0.96 -2.55
C CYS A 56 -14.15 1.32 -1.08
N PHE A 57 -13.11 1.44 -0.25
CA PHE A 57 -13.24 1.87 1.14
C PHE A 57 -13.78 3.31 1.25
N ALA A 58 -13.23 4.25 0.47
CA ALA A 58 -13.73 5.61 0.40
C ALA A 58 -15.18 5.67 -0.09
N GLY A 59 -15.53 4.88 -1.10
CA GLY A 59 -16.90 4.73 -1.57
C GLY A 59 -17.84 4.21 -0.49
N PHE A 60 -17.42 3.19 0.27
CA PHE A 60 -18.19 2.67 1.40
C PHE A 60 -18.46 3.73 2.48
N LEU A 61 -17.47 4.58 2.78
CA LEU A 61 -17.62 5.70 3.72
C LEU A 61 -18.64 6.76 3.24
N VAL A 62 -18.78 6.95 1.93
CA VAL A 62 -19.66 7.97 1.33
C VAL A 62 -21.07 7.44 1.01
N SER A 63 -21.20 6.17 0.65
CA SER A 63 -22.49 5.58 0.24
C SER A 63 -23.37 5.17 1.43
N SER A 64 -22.80 4.94 2.61
CA SER A 64 -23.55 4.56 3.80
C SER A 64 -23.45 5.55 4.99
N PRO A 65 -23.52 6.89 4.81
CA PRO A 65 -23.37 7.83 5.93
C PRO A 65 -24.50 7.68 6.96
N TRP A 66 -25.70 7.35 6.49
CA TRP A 66 -26.93 7.33 7.28
C TRP A 66 -27.27 5.93 7.84
N GLU A 67 -26.67 4.88 7.26
CA GLU A 67 -26.78 3.48 7.69
C GLU A 67 -25.75 3.13 8.79
N GLN A 68 -24.67 3.91 8.90
CA GLN A 68 -23.74 3.81 10.01
C GLN A 68 -24.43 4.32 11.29
N ARG A 69 -25.11 3.40 12.01
CA ARG A 69 -25.69 3.61 13.36
C ARG A 69 -24.72 4.29 14.35
N TYR A 70 -23.43 4.29 14.02
CA TYR A 70 -22.33 4.91 14.74
C TYR A 70 -22.40 6.45 14.77
N TYR A 71 -22.88 7.13 13.73
CA TYR A 71 -22.99 8.59 13.73
C TYR A 71 -24.09 9.10 14.67
N ALA A 72 -25.18 8.34 14.78
CA ALA A 72 -26.26 8.64 15.71
C ALA A 72 -25.80 8.62 17.19
N TYR A 73 -24.72 7.89 17.52
CA TYR A 73 -24.16 7.86 18.88
C TYR A 73 -23.29 9.07 19.21
N PHE A 74 -22.71 9.75 18.21
CA PHE A 74 -21.92 10.96 18.43
C PHE A 74 -22.78 12.23 18.33
N MET A 75 -24.00 12.14 17.78
CA MET A 75 -24.88 13.30 17.61
C MET A 75 -25.32 13.98 18.91
N GLU A 76 -25.29 13.29 20.06
CA GLU A 76 -25.61 13.90 21.36
C GLU A 76 -24.49 14.82 21.88
N ASP A 77 -23.21 14.51 21.58
CA ASP A 77 -22.04 15.20 22.16
C ASP A 77 -21.20 15.96 21.12
N VAL A 78 -21.39 15.70 19.82
CA VAL A 78 -20.57 16.23 18.72
C VAL A 78 -21.46 16.92 17.69
N GLU A 79 -21.16 18.18 17.39
CA GLU A 79 -21.87 18.94 16.35
C GLU A 79 -21.80 18.24 14.99
N SER A 80 -22.95 18.12 14.31
CA SER A 80 -23.06 17.47 12.99
C SER A 80 -22.03 17.99 11.96
N TRP A 81 -21.66 19.27 12.02
CA TRP A 81 -20.64 19.86 11.14
C TRP A 81 -19.25 19.26 11.35
N MET A 82 -18.88 18.90 12.58
CA MET A 82 -17.60 18.25 12.88
C MET A 82 -17.55 16.83 12.32
N ILE A 83 -18.67 16.11 12.40
CA ILE A 83 -18.81 14.77 11.85
C ILE A 83 -18.68 14.79 10.32
N ILE A 84 -19.40 15.71 9.67
CA ILE A 84 -19.36 15.89 8.22
C ILE A 84 -17.95 16.25 7.75
N SER A 85 -17.29 17.20 8.43
CA SER A 85 -15.92 17.59 8.08
C SER A 85 -14.91 16.46 8.28
N ALA A 86 -15.02 15.66 9.35
CA ALA A 86 -14.18 14.47 9.55
C ALA A 86 -14.37 13.44 8.43
N GLY A 87 -15.61 13.23 7.95
CA GLY A 87 -15.90 12.39 6.78
C GLY A 87 -15.21 12.88 5.51
N TRP A 88 -15.28 14.19 5.23
CA TRP A 88 -14.56 14.79 4.09
C TRP A 88 -13.04 14.68 4.22
N VAL A 89 -12.48 14.85 5.43
CA VAL A 89 -11.04 14.66 5.69
C VAL A 89 -10.62 13.20 5.45
N ALA A 90 -11.45 12.23 5.82
CA ALA A 90 -11.19 10.81 5.55
C ALA A 90 -11.16 10.52 4.04
N VAL A 91 -12.12 11.05 3.28
CA VAL A 91 -12.17 10.92 1.83
C VAL A 91 -10.94 11.57 1.19
N LEU A 92 -10.58 12.78 1.62
CA LEU A 92 -9.37 13.46 1.16
C LEU A 92 -8.11 12.63 1.46
N ALA A 93 -7.95 12.11 2.68
CA ALA A 93 -6.81 11.27 3.04
C ALA A 93 -6.70 10.02 2.14
N CYS A 94 -7.83 9.39 1.82
CA CYS A 94 -7.89 8.24 0.90
C CYS A 94 -7.55 8.66 -0.55
N SER A 95 -8.09 9.77 -1.04
CA SER A 95 -7.76 10.30 -2.37
C SER A 95 -6.27 10.62 -2.50
N LEU A 96 -5.66 11.21 -1.47
CA LEU A 96 -4.22 11.50 -1.44
C LEU A 96 -3.38 10.23 -1.46
N ALA A 97 -3.80 9.17 -0.78
CA ALA A 97 -3.14 7.85 -0.83
C ALA A 97 -3.24 7.24 -2.24
N ILE A 98 -4.41 7.29 -2.88
CA ILE A 98 -4.63 6.80 -4.24
C ILE A 98 -3.75 7.56 -5.24
N VAL A 99 -3.73 8.89 -5.17
CA VAL A 99 -2.88 9.73 -6.02
C VAL A 99 -1.41 9.41 -5.78
N GLY A 100 -1.00 9.23 -4.52
CA GLY A 100 0.36 8.81 -4.16
C GLY A 100 0.75 7.45 -4.76
N LEU A 101 -0.15 6.46 -4.73
CA LEU A 101 0.11 5.13 -5.29
C LEU A 101 0.19 5.13 -6.82
N LEU A 102 -0.61 5.96 -7.49
CA LEU A 102 -0.71 5.98 -8.95
C LEU A 102 0.30 6.92 -9.63
N THR A 103 0.71 8.01 -8.96
CA THR A 103 1.66 8.96 -9.56
C THR A 103 3.11 8.53 -9.35
N GLY A 104 3.83 8.30 -10.46
CA GLY A 104 5.28 8.03 -10.46
C GLY A 104 6.18 9.26 -10.25
N SER A 105 5.62 10.40 -9.83
CA SER A 105 6.32 11.70 -9.80
C SER A 105 7.21 11.85 -8.56
N LYS A 106 8.15 12.81 -8.60
CA LYS A 106 9.03 13.21 -7.47
C LYS A 106 8.25 13.51 -6.18
N TYR A 107 6.98 13.89 -6.31
CA TYR A 107 6.09 14.22 -5.19
C TYR A 107 5.38 13.01 -4.56
N ARG A 108 5.54 11.79 -5.11
CA ARG A 108 4.91 10.56 -4.61
C ARG A 108 5.03 10.39 -3.09
N ARG A 109 6.27 10.53 -2.58
CA ARG A 109 6.56 10.35 -1.16
C ARG A 109 5.85 11.41 -0.30
N ARG A 110 5.80 12.67 -0.76
CA ARG A 110 5.08 13.76 -0.06
C ARG A 110 3.58 13.49 0.01
N TRP A 111 2.96 13.05 -1.08
CA TRP A 111 1.52 12.72 -1.09
C TRP A 111 1.17 11.60 -0.10
N MET A 112 2.01 10.55 -0.02
CA MET A 112 1.79 9.47 0.94
C MET A 112 2.04 9.90 2.39
N TRP A 113 3.06 10.73 2.65
CA TRP A 113 3.26 11.31 3.99
C TRP A 113 2.10 12.22 4.40
N CYS A 114 1.60 13.07 3.50
CA CYS A 114 0.43 13.92 3.76
C CYS A 114 -0.80 13.08 4.09
N SER A 115 -1.07 12.02 3.32
CA SER A 115 -2.16 11.09 3.61
C SER A 115 -2.00 10.42 4.98
N PHE A 116 -0.79 10.00 5.34
CA PHE A 116 -0.50 9.40 6.63
C PHE A 116 -0.69 10.36 7.81
N PHE A 117 -0.17 11.59 7.71
CA PHE A 117 -0.39 12.61 8.74
C PHE A 117 -1.87 12.98 8.88
N ALA A 118 -2.60 13.14 7.76
CA ALA A 118 -4.04 13.37 7.80
C ALA A 118 -4.79 12.22 8.49
N SER A 119 -4.38 10.97 8.24
CA SER A 119 -4.96 9.79 8.87
C SER A 119 -4.63 9.71 10.37
N ILE A 120 -3.44 10.14 10.81
CA ILE A 120 -3.09 10.25 12.24
C ILE A 120 -3.96 11.30 12.93
N ILE A 121 -4.10 12.50 12.35
CA ILE A 121 -4.92 13.56 12.93
C ILE A 121 -6.37 13.09 13.08
N LEU A 122 -6.90 12.42 12.04
CA LEU A 122 -8.23 11.85 12.06
C LEU A 122 -8.37 10.73 13.11
N ALA A 123 -7.37 9.85 13.25
CA ALA A 123 -7.38 8.79 14.25
C ALA A 123 -7.34 9.34 15.68
N VAL A 124 -6.52 10.36 15.96
CA VAL A 124 -6.45 11.04 17.25
C VAL A 124 -7.78 11.73 17.56
N PHE A 125 -8.38 12.40 16.57
CA PHE A 125 -9.68 13.04 16.70
C PHE A 125 -10.74 12.02 17.15
N TRP A 126 -10.91 10.91 16.42
CA TRP A 126 -11.91 9.88 16.77
C TRP A 126 -11.61 9.19 18.11
N LEU A 127 -10.34 8.94 18.42
CA LEU A 127 -9.93 8.30 19.67
C LEU A 127 -10.21 9.21 20.88
N TYR A 128 -10.00 10.52 20.75
CA TYR A 128 -10.34 11.50 21.77
C TYR A 128 -11.84 11.49 22.10
N TYR A 129 -12.70 11.52 21.08
CA TYR A 129 -14.15 11.46 21.31
C TYR A 129 -14.62 10.10 21.83
N MET A 130 -13.98 9.00 21.40
CA MET A 130 -14.23 7.65 21.96
C MET A 130 -13.92 7.56 23.46
N LEU A 131 -12.85 8.20 23.93
CA LEU A 131 -12.49 8.24 25.35
C LEU A 131 -13.45 9.11 26.18
N ARG A 132 -14.09 10.09 25.55
CA ARG A 132 -15.04 10.99 26.21
C ARG A 132 -16.42 10.37 26.38
N LEU A 133 -16.74 9.31 25.62
CA LEU A 133 -18.00 8.59 25.73
C LEU A 133 -18.06 7.76 27.02
N PRO A 134 -19.21 7.76 27.75
CA PRO A 134 -19.36 7.06 29.03
C PRO A 134 -19.36 5.52 28.91
N ARG A 135 -19.51 4.97 27.70
CA ARG A 135 -19.38 3.54 27.42
C ARG A 135 -18.42 3.31 26.26
N PHE A 136 -17.30 2.67 26.55
CA PHE A 136 -16.32 2.25 25.55
C PHE A 136 -16.89 1.10 24.70
N ARG A 137 -17.14 1.34 23.42
CA ARG A 137 -17.65 0.32 22.49
C ARG A 137 -16.60 -0.03 21.45
N TRP A 138 -16.14 -1.27 21.48
CA TRP A 138 -15.14 -1.80 20.56
C TRP A 138 -15.58 -1.81 19.10
N ASP A 139 -16.89 -1.81 18.83
CA ASP A 139 -17.45 -1.81 17.47
C ASP A 139 -17.11 -0.54 16.68
N ILE A 140 -16.73 0.56 17.34
CA ILE A 140 -16.40 1.85 16.70
C ILE A 140 -14.89 1.96 16.43
N ILE A 141 -14.07 1.03 16.93
CA ILE A 141 -12.60 1.13 16.86
C ILE A 141 -12.09 1.07 15.42
N TRP A 142 -12.87 0.54 14.48
CA TRP A 142 -12.50 0.48 13.08
C TRP A 142 -12.49 1.87 12.40
N LEU A 143 -13.16 2.90 12.92
CA LEU A 143 -13.12 4.26 12.34
C LEU A 143 -11.70 4.87 12.37
N PRO A 144 -11.05 5.02 13.54
CA PRO A 144 -9.68 5.53 13.61
C PRO A 144 -8.66 4.56 13.00
N PHE A 145 -8.85 3.25 13.20
CA PHE A 145 -7.91 2.25 12.69
C PHE A 145 -8.04 1.99 11.19
N GLY A 146 -9.21 2.19 10.58
CA GLY A 146 -9.45 1.90 9.16
C GLY A 146 -8.68 2.84 8.25
N THR A 147 -8.79 4.15 8.48
CA THR A 147 -8.04 5.16 7.71
C THR A 147 -6.54 5.09 8.00
N LEU A 148 -6.15 4.91 9.27
CA LEU A 148 -4.76 4.77 9.67
C LEU A 148 -4.11 3.50 9.08
N SER A 149 -4.80 2.36 9.13
CA SER A 149 -4.29 1.11 8.54
C SER A 149 -4.22 1.18 7.02
N GLY A 150 -5.19 1.81 6.34
CA GLY A 150 -5.16 2.04 4.90
C GLY A 150 -3.95 2.88 4.48
N ALA A 151 -3.70 4.00 5.17
CA ALA A 151 -2.54 4.85 4.89
C ALA A 151 -1.20 4.16 5.24
N GLY A 152 -1.14 3.47 6.38
CA GLY A 152 0.04 2.72 6.80
C GLY A 152 0.38 1.58 5.84
N LEU A 153 -0.63 0.81 5.41
CA LEU A 153 -0.47 -0.26 4.43
C LEU A 153 0.01 0.28 3.07
N SER A 154 -0.47 1.45 2.66
CA SER A 154 -0.05 2.10 1.42
C SER A 154 1.42 2.52 1.46
N LEU A 155 1.88 3.08 2.58
CA LEU A 155 3.29 3.39 2.80
C LEU A 155 4.15 2.13 2.82
N TYR A 156 3.68 1.07 3.49
CA TYR A 156 4.38 -0.21 3.55
C TYR A 156 4.53 -0.85 2.17
N VAL A 157 3.47 -0.83 1.36
CA VAL A 157 3.51 -1.33 -0.02
C VAL A 157 4.48 -0.52 -0.87
N ASP A 158 4.49 0.82 -0.78
CA ASP A 158 5.48 1.61 -1.53
C ASP A 158 6.92 1.32 -1.10
N HIS A 159 7.14 1.13 0.20
CA HIS A 159 8.46 0.74 0.73
C HIS A 159 8.91 -0.60 0.18
N LEU A 160 8.05 -1.63 0.26
CA LEU A 160 8.35 -2.98 -0.22
C LEU A 160 8.59 -3.02 -1.73
N LEU A 161 7.84 -2.22 -2.50
CA LEU A 161 8.07 -2.07 -3.93
C LEU A 161 9.38 -1.34 -4.25
N ASN A 162 9.79 -0.39 -3.42
CA ASN A 162 11.05 0.33 -3.61
C ASN A 162 12.26 -0.56 -3.25
N GLU A 163 12.17 -1.32 -2.16
CA GLU A 163 13.20 -2.29 -1.76
C GLU A 163 13.41 -3.34 -2.84
N SER A 164 12.32 -3.90 -3.40
CA SER A 164 12.43 -4.85 -4.52
C SER A 164 13.16 -4.27 -5.73
N ALA A 165 13.08 -2.95 -5.97
CA ALA A 165 13.75 -2.29 -7.10
C ALA A 165 15.23 -2.11 -6.84
N GLU A 166 15.60 -1.83 -5.59
CA GLU A 166 16.98 -1.74 -5.18
C GLU A 166 17.68 -3.09 -5.25
N GLU A 167 17.01 -4.19 -4.89
CA GLU A 167 17.56 -5.55 -5.02
C GLU A 167 17.85 -5.91 -6.47
N VAL A 168 16.92 -5.66 -7.40
CA VAL A 168 17.15 -5.89 -8.84
C VAL A 168 18.26 -5.00 -9.37
N ARG A 169 18.34 -3.74 -8.92
CA ARG A 169 19.43 -2.84 -9.29
C ARG A 169 20.80 -3.29 -8.75
N LYS A 170 20.84 -3.84 -7.53
CA LYS A 170 22.06 -4.45 -6.96
C LYS A 170 22.48 -5.67 -7.77
N LEU A 171 21.53 -6.51 -8.19
CA LEU A 171 21.79 -7.66 -9.05
C LEU A 171 22.47 -7.25 -10.37
N ARG A 172 21.94 -6.21 -11.02
CA ARG A 172 22.57 -5.59 -12.19
C ARG A 172 23.96 -5.04 -11.88
N GLY A 173 24.14 -4.39 -10.72
CA GLY A 173 25.44 -3.88 -10.27
C GLY A 173 26.50 -4.97 -10.11
N TYR A 174 26.14 -6.11 -9.52
CA TYR A 174 27.05 -7.25 -9.36
C TYR A 174 27.49 -7.82 -10.70
N MET A 175 26.57 -7.94 -11.67
CA MET A 175 26.89 -8.38 -13.03
C MET A 175 27.92 -7.47 -13.70
N TYR A 176 27.76 -6.15 -13.63
CA TYR A 176 28.74 -5.21 -14.18
C TYR A 176 30.09 -5.24 -13.44
N SER A 177 30.08 -5.38 -12.11
CA SER A 177 31.32 -5.46 -11.34
C SER A 177 32.14 -6.72 -11.64
N TYR A 178 31.47 -7.82 -11.97
CA TYR A 178 32.11 -9.07 -12.39
C TYR A 178 32.69 -8.94 -13.80
N LYS A 179 31.96 -8.28 -14.72
CA LYS A 179 32.42 -8.05 -16.12
C LYS A 179 33.58 -7.07 -16.23
N ALA A 180 33.78 -6.21 -15.22
CA ALA A 180 34.87 -5.23 -15.17
C ALA A 180 36.17 -5.78 -14.56
N ARG A 181 36.17 -7.02 -14.06
CA ARG A 181 37.32 -7.69 -13.45
C ARG A 181 37.83 -8.79 -14.36
#